data_AF-A0A2X4VBZ8-F1
#
_entry.id   AF-A0A2X4VBZ8-F1
#
_cell.length_a   1.000
_cell.length_b   1.000
_cell.length_c   1.000
_cell.angle_alpha   90.00
_cell.angle_beta   90.00
_cell.angle_gamma   90.00
#
_symmetry.space_group_name_H-M   'P 1'
#
loop_
_entity.id
_entity.type
_entity.pdbx_description
1 polymer ?
#
loop_
_entity_poly.entity_id
_entity_poly.type
_entity_poly.pdbx_seq_one_letter_code
_entity_poly.pdbx_strand_id
1 'polypeptide(L)'
;MQNGKLALVVGANGVIGHKLIEELVVQGWQVVGLSRRGGVDRPQVRYLAVDLLDAQATRDALQPLTQVSHIFYAAYQDAPDWAGLVVPNLAMLTNVVDAVEPVAQGLEHISLMQGYKVYGAHLGPFKTPARESDAGHMPPEFNVDQQHYLERRQQGKRWRWSAIRPSVVGGFSLAIQ
;
A
#
# COMPACT_ATOMS: atom_id res chain seq x y z
N MET A 1 14.57 26.41 -2.49
CA MET A 1 15.01 25.00 -2.38
C MET A 1 13.73 24.18 -2.32
N GLN A 2 13.40 23.41 -3.35
CA GLN A 2 12.18 22.59 -3.32
C GLN A 2 12.45 21.43 -2.34
N ASN A 3 11.80 21.47 -1.17
CA ASN A 3 11.80 20.39 -0.18
C ASN A 3 11.02 19.19 -0.77
N GLY A 4 11.62 18.51 -1.75
CA GLY A 4 10.97 17.42 -2.46
C GLY A 4 10.77 16.23 -1.53
N LYS A 5 9.53 15.98 -1.13
CA LYS A 5 9.17 14.76 -0.39
C LYS A 5 9.33 13.55 -1.34
N LEU A 6 9.92 12.47 -0.83
CA LEU A 6 10.02 11.18 -1.54
C LEU A 6 8.85 10.28 -1.12
N ALA A 7 8.07 9.84 -2.11
CA ALA A 7 6.97 8.89 -1.96
C ALA A 7 7.38 7.50 -2.45
N LEU A 8 7.04 6.48 -1.67
CA LEU A 8 7.11 5.08 -2.06
C LEU A 8 5.71 4.59 -2.41
N VAL A 9 5.44 4.29 -3.69
CA VAL A 9 4.15 3.77 -4.16
C VAL A 9 4.26 2.26 -4.34
N VAL A 10 3.60 1.50 -3.48
CA VAL A 10 3.58 0.03 -3.50
C VAL A 10 2.38 -0.44 -4.32
N GLY A 11 2.60 -1.25 -5.35
CA GLY A 11 1.56 -1.56 -6.35
C GLY A 11 1.51 -0.56 -7.50
N ALA A 12 2.68 -0.07 -7.91
CA ALA A 12 2.86 1.01 -8.90
C ALA A 12 2.19 0.77 -10.26
N ASN A 13 2.10 -0.48 -10.69
CA ASN A 13 1.49 -0.85 -11.98
C ASN A 13 -0.02 -1.15 -11.87
N GLY A 14 -0.60 -1.09 -10.67
CA GLY A 14 -2.04 -1.20 -10.50
C GLY A 14 -2.76 0.06 -10.93
N VAL A 15 -4.08 -0.04 -11.16
CA VAL A 15 -4.95 1.08 -11.55
C VAL A 15 -4.75 2.30 -10.66
N ILE A 16 -4.75 2.08 -9.35
CA ILE A 16 -4.58 3.13 -8.33
C ILE A 16 -3.14 3.66 -8.32
N GLY A 17 -2.17 2.75 -8.27
CA GLY A 17 -0.75 3.10 -8.17
C GLY A 17 -0.31 3.97 -9.35
N HIS A 18 -0.73 3.62 -10.56
CA HIS A 18 -0.39 4.37 -11.77
C HIS A 18 -0.89 5.82 -11.71
N LYS A 19 -2.17 6.03 -11.39
CA LYS A 19 -2.74 7.37 -11.26
C LYS A 19 -2.14 8.15 -10.08
N LEU A 20 -1.87 7.49 -8.97
CA LEU A 20 -1.24 8.13 -7.83
C LEU A 20 0.17 8.64 -8.17
N ILE A 21 0.96 7.87 -8.93
CA ILE A 21 2.28 8.30 -9.39
C ILE A 21 2.16 9.55 -10.28
N GLU A 22 1.20 9.59 -11.21
CA GLU A 22 0.97 10.77 -12.05
C GLU A 22 0.66 12.02 -11.22
N GLU A 23 -0.26 11.92 -10.28
CA GLU A 23 -0.67 13.05 -9.42
C GLU A 23 0.46 13.51 -8.50
N LEU A 24 1.23 12.59 -7.91
CA LEU A 24 2.38 12.92 -7.06
C LEU A 24 3.44 13.69 -7.85
N VAL A 25 3.71 13.29 -9.09
CA VAL A 25 4.67 13.98 -9.98
C VAL A 25 4.20 15.41 -10.28
N VAL A 26 2.91 15.61 -10.59
CA VAL A 26 2.32 16.94 -10.81
C VAL A 26 2.46 17.82 -9.58
N GLN A 27 2.34 17.24 -8.38
CA GLN A 27 2.55 17.94 -7.11
C GLN A 27 4.04 18.15 -6.76
N GLY A 28 4.97 17.79 -7.65
CA GLY A 28 6.41 18.03 -7.47
C GLY A 28 7.13 17.00 -6.61
N TRP A 29 6.52 15.84 -6.34
CA TRP A 29 7.16 14.78 -5.56
C TRP A 29 8.20 14.02 -6.36
N GLN A 30 9.16 13.43 -5.65
CA GLN A 30 9.95 12.30 -6.16
C GLN A 30 9.22 11.01 -5.80
N VAL A 31 9.21 10.03 -6.70
CA VAL A 31 8.44 8.80 -6.54
C VAL A 31 9.31 7.58 -6.82
N VAL A 32 9.24 6.61 -5.93
CA VAL A 32 9.71 5.25 -6.17
C VAL A 32 8.49 4.34 -6.31
N GLY A 33 8.31 3.76 -7.48
CA GLY A 33 7.24 2.81 -7.77
C GLY A 33 7.71 1.37 -7.57
N LEU A 34 7.04 0.62 -6.70
CA LEU A 34 7.29 -0.81 -6.50
C LEU A 34 6.22 -1.66 -7.20
N SER A 35 6.66 -2.63 -7.98
CA SER A 35 5.81 -3.69 -8.51
C SER A 35 6.67 -4.91 -8.85
N ARG A 36 6.04 -6.07 -9.06
CA ARG A 36 6.77 -7.28 -9.51
C ARG A 36 7.47 -7.10 -10.85
N ARG A 37 6.87 -6.32 -11.77
CA ARG A 37 7.37 -6.11 -13.13
C ARG A 37 8.28 -4.87 -13.25
N GLY A 38 8.46 -4.11 -12.18
CA GLY A 38 9.11 -2.80 -12.23
C GLY A 38 8.32 -1.82 -13.11
N GLY A 39 9.04 -1.04 -13.91
CA GLY A 39 8.50 -0.03 -14.83
C GLY A 39 9.65 0.66 -15.55
N VAL A 40 9.33 1.67 -16.36
CA VAL A 40 10.34 2.47 -17.07
C VAL A 40 10.60 3.74 -16.29
N ASP A 41 11.84 3.94 -15.87
CA ASP A 41 12.28 5.14 -15.18
C ASP A 41 12.06 6.38 -16.05
N ARG A 42 11.66 7.48 -15.42
CA ARG A 42 11.42 8.77 -16.06
C ARG A 42 11.73 9.90 -15.07
N PRO A 43 11.78 11.18 -15.50
CA PRO A 43 12.00 12.28 -14.57
C PRO A 43 11.06 12.20 -13.36
N GLN A 44 11.62 12.32 -12.16
CA GLN A 44 10.93 12.23 -10.85
C GLN A 44 10.39 10.84 -10.46
N VAL A 45 10.48 9.82 -11.32
CA VAL A 45 9.96 8.48 -11.02
C VAL A 45 11.00 7.40 -11.31
N ARG A 46 11.35 6.64 -10.27
CA ARG A 46 12.16 5.43 -10.36
C ARG A 46 11.30 4.21 -10.07
N TYR A 47 11.45 3.14 -10.83
CA TYR A 47 10.78 1.88 -10.55
C TYR A 47 11.74 0.85 -9.96
N LEU A 48 11.22 0.03 -9.06
CA LEU A 48 11.91 -1.12 -8.48
C LEU A 48 11.06 -2.36 -8.73
N ALA A 49 11.67 -3.36 -9.36
CA ALA A 49 11.08 -4.67 -9.56
C ALA A 49 11.34 -5.52 -8.30
N VAL A 50 10.27 -5.89 -7.58
CA VAL A 50 10.39 -6.73 -6.39
C VAL A 50 9.13 -7.56 -6.18
N ASP A 51 9.30 -8.83 -5.77
CA ASP A 51 8.22 -9.63 -5.21
C ASP A 51 8.16 -9.40 -3.71
N LEU A 52 7.05 -8.81 -3.26
CA LEU A 52 6.85 -8.44 -1.85
C LEU A 52 6.59 -9.64 -0.95
N LEU A 53 6.36 -10.83 -1.51
CA LEU A 53 6.32 -12.08 -0.75
C LEU A 53 7.72 -12.60 -0.41
N ASP A 54 8.75 -12.18 -1.14
CA ASP A 54 10.14 -12.43 -0.78
C ASP A 54 10.64 -11.35 0.18
N ALA A 55 10.66 -11.69 1.47
CA ALA A 55 11.08 -10.77 2.52
C ALA A 55 12.54 -10.31 2.39
N GLN A 56 13.43 -11.16 1.88
CA GLN A 56 14.84 -10.81 1.74
C GLN A 56 15.05 -9.88 0.54
N ALA A 57 14.48 -10.23 -0.61
CA ALA A 57 14.52 -9.36 -1.79
C ALA A 57 13.86 -8.00 -1.52
N THR A 58 12.77 -7.97 -0.75
CA THR A 58 12.12 -6.72 -0.31
C THR A 58 13.05 -5.89 0.56
N ARG A 59 13.71 -6.49 1.54
CA ARG A 59 14.68 -5.78 2.38
C ARG A 59 15.82 -5.20 1.55
N ASP A 60 16.43 -6.00 0.68
CA ASP A 60 17.60 -5.58 -0.11
C ASP A 60 17.24 -4.46 -1.10
N ALA A 61 16.06 -4.53 -1.73
CA ALA A 61 15.60 -3.51 -2.65
C ALA A 61 15.25 -2.16 -1.96
N LEU A 62 14.75 -2.21 -0.72
CA LEU A 62 14.25 -1.03 -0.01
C LEU A 62 15.26 -0.43 0.97
N GLN A 63 16.29 -1.17 1.38
CA GLN A 63 17.37 -0.70 2.25
C GLN A 63 17.98 0.66 1.81
N PRO A 64 18.20 0.93 0.50
CA PRO A 64 18.79 2.21 0.08
C PRO A 64 17.86 3.41 0.20
N LEU A 65 16.56 3.21 0.46
CA LEU A 65 15.52 4.25 0.38
C LEU A 65 15.38 5.06 1.68
N THR A 66 16.50 5.60 2.15
CA THR A 66 16.61 6.33 3.44
C THR A 66 15.83 7.64 3.50
N GLN A 67 15.46 8.21 2.36
CA GLN A 67 14.79 9.51 2.25
C GLN A 67 13.27 9.40 2.12
N VAL A 68 12.70 8.18 2.14
CA VAL A 68 11.25 7.99 2.01
C VAL A 68 10.54 8.68 3.17
N SER A 69 9.58 9.54 2.83
CA SER A 69 8.76 10.27 3.79
C SER A 69 7.34 9.72 3.86
N HIS A 70 6.82 9.21 2.73
CA HIS A 70 5.45 8.70 2.63
C HIS A 70 5.44 7.36 1.93
N ILE A 71 4.70 6.41 2.48
CA ILE A 71 4.39 5.14 1.83
C ILE A 71 2.93 5.18 1.41
N PHE A 72 2.66 4.91 0.14
CA PHE A 72 1.31 4.70 -0.38
C PHE A 72 1.18 3.24 -0.79
N TYR A 73 0.49 2.47 0.04
CA TYR A 73 0.35 1.04 -0.14
C TYR A 73 -0.94 0.71 -0.89
N ALA A 74 -0.83 0.25 -2.14
CA ALA A 74 -1.93 -0.14 -3.01
C ALA A 74 -1.70 -1.52 -3.68
N ALA A 75 -0.84 -2.35 -3.09
CA ALA A 75 -0.57 -3.70 -3.57
C ALA A 75 -1.60 -4.70 -3.03
N TYR A 76 -1.96 -5.66 -3.88
CA TYR A 76 -2.91 -6.74 -3.58
C TYR A 76 -2.41 -8.05 -4.18
N GLN A 77 -2.52 -9.13 -3.42
CA GLN A 77 -2.27 -10.50 -3.86
C GLN A 77 -3.57 -11.30 -3.80
N ASP A 78 -3.97 -11.87 -4.93
CA ASP A 78 -5.17 -12.69 -5.01
C ASP A 78 -4.93 -14.10 -4.46
N ALA A 79 -6.00 -14.75 -4.00
CA ALA A 79 -5.99 -16.12 -3.49
C ALA A 79 -7.31 -16.84 -3.82
N PRO A 80 -7.34 -18.18 -3.86
CA PRO A 80 -8.54 -18.94 -4.22
C PRO A 80 -9.72 -18.76 -3.27
N ASP A 81 -9.45 -18.46 -2.00
CA ASP A 81 -10.46 -18.25 -0.96
C ASP A 81 -10.11 -17.06 -0.05
N TRP A 82 -11.09 -16.62 0.73
CA TRP A 82 -10.98 -15.45 1.60
C TRP A 82 -9.94 -15.61 2.71
N ALA A 83 -9.81 -16.80 3.30
CA ALA A 83 -8.81 -17.05 4.33
C ALA A 83 -7.40 -16.97 3.74
N GLY A 84 -7.23 -17.47 2.51
CA GLY A 84 -6.01 -17.43 1.74
C GLY A 84 -5.57 -16.03 1.34
N LEU A 85 -6.44 -15.01 1.41
CA LEU A 85 -6.05 -13.62 1.16
C LEU A 85 -5.27 -13.01 2.34
N VAL A 86 -5.52 -13.47 3.57
CA VAL A 86 -5.00 -12.80 4.78
C VAL A 86 -3.48 -12.86 4.86
N VAL A 87 -2.93 -14.08 4.87
CA VAL A 87 -1.49 -14.32 5.05
C VAL A 87 -0.64 -13.59 4.00
N PRO A 88 -0.86 -13.74 2.68
CA PRO A 88 -0.02 -13.08 1.68
C PRO A 88 -0.15 -11.56 1.72
N ASN A 89 -1.36 -10.99 1.85
CA ASN A 89 -1.53 -9.53 1.84
C ASN A 89 -0.96 -8.88 3.10
N LEU A 90 -1.06 -9.53 4.27
CA LEU A 90 -0.41 -9.06 5.49
C LEU A 90 1.12 -9.17 5.39
N ALA A 91 1.63 -10.27 4.83
CA ALA A 91 3.08 -10.48 4.66
C ALA A 91 3.71 -9.40 3.77
N MET A 92 3.08 -9.07 2.63
CA MET A 92 3.58 -8.01 1.74
C MET A 92 3.65 -6.64 2.45
N LEU A 93 2.63 -6.26 3.23
CA LEU A 93 2.64 -5.00 3.99
C LEU A 93 3.74 -5.02 5.05
N THR A 94 3.83 -6.12 5.80
CA THR A 94 4.82 -6.30 6.87
C THR A 94 6.24 -6.19 6.31
N ASN A 95 6.53 -6.86 5.20
CA ASN A 95 7.84 -6.83 4.56
C ASN A 95 8.25 -5.42 4.12
N VAL A 96 7.32 -4.63 3.57
CA VAL A 96 7.59 -3.24 3.19
C VAL A 96 7.90 -2.38 4.42
N VAL A 97 7.05 -2.46 5.46
CA VAL A 97 7.19 -1.60 6.65
C VAL A 97 8.46 -1.97 7.42
N ASP A 98 8.75 -3.26 7.60
CA ASP A 98 9.96 -3.73 8.28
C ASP A 98 11.24 -3.38 7.52
N ALA A 99 11.20 -3.27 6.19
CA ALA A 99 12.34 -2.86 5.39
C ALA A 99 12.56 -1.34 5.41
N VAL A 100 11.49 -0.54 5.35
CA VAL A 100 11.58 0.92 5.21
C VAL A 100 11.72 1.63 6.56
N GLU A 101 10.95 1.23 7.58
CA GLU A 101 10.91 1.93 8.88
C GLU A 101 12.31 2.11 9.52
N PRO A 102 13.21 1.11 9.54
CA PRO A 102 14.52 1.26 10.16
C PRO A 102 15.47 2.20 9.42
N VAL A 103 15.33 2.33 8.09
CA VAL A 103 16.26 3.09 7.24
C VAL A 103 15.74 4.50 6.93
N ALA A 104 14.42 4.68 6.86
CA ALA A 104 13.77 5.94 6.55
C ALA A 104 13.43 6.72 7.83
N GLN A 105 14.45 7.35 8.43
CA GLN A 105 14.30 8.09 9.69
C GLN A 105 13.33 9.28 9.59
N GLY A 106 13.11 9.79 8.38
CA GLY A 106 12.16 10.86 8.04
C GLY A 106 10.78 10.36 7.61
N LEU A 107 10.43 9.09 7.84
CA LEU A 107 9.09 8.57 7.56
C LEU A 107 8.04 9.36 8.36
N GLU A 108 7.10 9.98 7.64
CA GLU A 108 6.01 10.80 8.19
C GLU A 108 4.68 10.03 8.15
N HIS A 109 4.39 9.30 7.07
CA HIS A 109 3.06 8.74 6.86
C HIS A 109 3.01 7.43 6.07
N ILE A 110 2.11 6.53 6.45
CA ILE A 110 1.74 5.31 5.69
C ILE A 110 0.26 5.38 5.32
N SER A 111 -0.06 5.51 4.04
CA SER A 111 -1.41 5.44 3.49
C SER A 111 -1.72 4.02 3.04
N LEU A 112 -2.66 3.35 3.69
CA LEU A 112 -3.12 2.02 3.33
C LEU A 112 -4.37 2.12 2.43
N MET A 113 -4.24 1.73 1.17
CA MET A 113 -5.38 1.57 0.27
C MET A 113 -6.06 0.26 0.59
N GLN A 114 -7.29 0.34 1.11
CA GLN A 114 -8.16 -0.80 1.32
C GLN A 114 -9.11 -0.89 0.11
N GLY A 115 -10.39 -1.15 0.35
CA GLY A 115 -11.45 -1.07 -0.66
C GLY A 115 -12.82 -1.27 -0.02
N TYR A 116 -13.89 -1.06 -0.78
CA TYR A 116 -15.28 -1.22 -0.32
C TYR A 116 -15.65 -2.60 0.21
N LYS A 117 -14.83 -3.62 -0.09
CA LYS A 117 -15.02 -5.00 0.39
C LYS A 117 -14.97 -5.11 1.92
N VAL A 118 -14.43 -4.09 2.61
CA VAL A 118 -14.42 -3.95 4.08
C VAL A 118 -15.84 -3.94 4.67
N TYR A 119 -16.86 -3.59 3.89
CA TYR A 119 -18.27 -3.57 4.33
C TYR A 119 -19.03 -4.89 4.15
N GLY A 120 -18.34 -6.01 3.89
CA GLY A 120 -19.00 -7.32 3.90
C GLY A 120 -19.98 -7.53 2.75
N ALA A 121 -19.88 -6.76 1.66
CA ALA A 121 -20.70 -6.93 0.46
C ALA A 121 -20.63 -8.34 -0.16
N HIS A 122 -19.64 -9.15 0.25
CA HIS A 122 -19.45 -10.54 -0.13
C HIS A 122 -20.13 -11.55 0.82
N LEU A 123 -20.60 -11.12 1.99
CA LEU A 123 -21.24 -11.95 3.03
C LEU A 123 -22.78 -11.84 3.06
N GLY A 124 -23.35 -10.91 2.28
CA GLY A 124 -24.78 -10.64 2.23
C GLY A 124 -25.12 -9.15 2.38
N PRO A 125 -26.40 -8.81 2.59
CA PRO A 125 -26.82 -7.43 2.84
C PRO A 125 -26.13 -6.87 4.09
N PHE A 126 -25.50 -5.70 3.97
CA PHE A 126 -24.91 -4.96 5.10
C PHE A 126 -25.69 -3.68 5.36
N LYS A 127 -25.50 -3.09 6.54
CA LYS A 127 -26.19 -1.88 6.98
C LYS A 127 -25.79 -0.69 6.10
N THR A 128 -26.78 0.07 5.65
CA THR A 128 -26.59 1.32 4.91
C THR A 128 -27.23 2.50 5.66
N PRO A 129 -26.61 3.69 5.66
CA PRO A 129 -25.29 4.00 5.10
C PRO A 129 -24.17 3.38 5.95
N ALA A 130 -23.19 2.75 5.29
CA ALA A 130 -22.07 2.13 5.98
C ALA A 130 -21.17 3.21 6.60
N ARG A 131 -20.84 3.07 7.88
CA ARG A 131 -20.00 3.99 8.64
C ARG A 131 -18.72 3.29 9.08
N GLU A 132 -17.65 4.04 9.20
CA GLU A 132 -16.34 3.56 9.68
C GLU A 132 -16.39 3.04 11.13
N SER A 133 -17.45 3.41 11.87
CA SER A 133 -17.78 2.96 13.23
C SER A 133 -18.62 1.67 13.29
N ASP A 134 -19.07 1.12 12.17
CA ASP A 134 -19.87 -0.10 12.17
C ASP A 134 -18.99 -1.30 12.61
N ALA A 135 -19.59 -2.23 13.36
CA ALA A 135 -18.88 -3.42 13.84
C ALA A 135 -18.29 -4.21 12.65
N GLY A 136 -17.03 -4.64 12.78
CA GLY A 136 -16.35 -5.41 11.74
C GLY A 136 -17.09 -6.71 11.37
N HIS A 137 -16.83 -7.20 10.16
CA HIS A 137 -17.36 -8.47 9.69
C HIS A 137 -16.68 -9.65 10.40
N MET A 138 -17.38 -10.79 10.50
CA MET A 138 -16.76 -12.00 11.05
C MET A 138 -15.51 -12.38 10.21
N PRO A 139 -14.36 -12.67 10.84
CA PRO A 139 -13.14 -13.08 10.16
C PRO A 139 -13.36 -14.24 9.18
N PRO A 140 -12.50 -14.39 8.15
CA PRO A 140 -11.23 -13.68 7.90
C PRO A 140 -11.34 -12.46 6.98
N GLU A 141 -10.63 -11.36 7.28
CA GLU A 141 -10.60 -10.14 6.47
C GLU A 141 -9.21 -9.48 6.52
N PHE A 142 -8.50 -9.42 5.39
CA PHE A 142 -7.09 -9.02 5.35
C PHE A 142 -6.87 -7.51 5.60
N ASN A 143 -7.85 -6.65 5.29
CA ASN A 143 -7.76 -5.21 5.53
C ASN A 143 -7.78 -4.92 7.05
N VAL A 144 -8.55 -5.69 7.82
CA VAL A 144 -8.56 -5.63 9.29
C VAL A 144 -7.20 -6.02 9.86
N ASP A 145 -6.61 -7.10 9.37
CA ASP A 145 -5.30 -7.56 9.85
C ASP A 145 -4.16 -6.60 9.48
N GLN A 146 -4.20 -6.02 8.28
CA GLN A 146 -3.27 -4.94 7.88
C GLN A 146 -3.44 -3.69 8.75
N GLN A 147 -4.67 -3.30 9.07
CA GLN A 147 -4.95 -2.18 9.97
C GLN A 147 -4.40 -2.44 11.38
N HIS A 148 -4.73 -3.60 11.97
CA HIS A 148 -4.24 -3.97 13.29
C HIS A 148 -2.70 -4.03 13.35
N TYR A 149 -2.05 -4.48 12.26
CA TYR A 149 -0.59 -4.45 12.16
C TYR A 149 -0.06 -3.01 12.24
N LEU A 150 -0.59 -2.08 11.44
CA LEU A 150 -0.16 -0.67 11.46
C LEU A 150 -0.45 0.01 12.80
N GLU A 151 -1.60 -0.23 13.40
CA GLU A 151 -1.97 0.31 14.71
C GLU A 151 -1.00 -0.12 15.80
N ARG A 152 -0.67 -1.42 15.87
CA ARG A 152 0.32 -1.93 16.82
C ARG A 152 1.72 -1.40 16.51
N ARG A 153 2.12 -1.39 15.24
CA ARG A 153 3.46 -0.97 14.83
C ARG A 153 3.72 0.53 15.07
N GLN A 154 2.68 1.35 14.94
CA GLN A 154 2.77 2.82 15.09
C GLN A 154 3.00 3.27 16.53
N GLN A 155 2.67 2.45 17.53
CA GLN A 155 2.83 2.83 18.95
C GLN A 155 4.27 3.23 19.25
N GLY A 156 4.45 4.45 19.79
CA GLY A 156 5.77 5.01 20.08
C GLY A 156 6.58 5.46 18.85
N LYS A 157 6.00 5.44 17.64
CA LYS A 157 6.66 5.89 16.41
C LYS A 157 6.25 7.32 16.04
N ARG A 158 7.12 8.01 15.31
CA ARG A 158 6.89 9.40 14.86
C ARG A 158 5.92 9.48 13.69
N TRP A 159 5.88 8.46 12.83
CA TRP A 159 4.99 8.43 11.68
C TRP A 159 3.52 8.22 12.10
N ARG A 160 2.62 8.49 11.16
CA ARG A 160 1.15 8.27 11.27
C ARG A 160 0.67 7.36 10.14
N TRP A 161 -0.55 6.85 10.25
CA TRP A 161 -1.16 6.10 9.17
C TRP A 161 -2.61 6.53 8.94
N SER A 162 -3.09 6.27 7.74
CA SER A 162 -4.51 6.38 7.40
C SER A 162 -4.91 5.21 6.51
N ALA A 163 -6.18 4.83 6.56
CA ALA A 163 -6.77 3.85 5.66
C ALA A 163 -7.81 4.52 4.76
N ILE A 164 -7.71 4.30 3.46
CA ILE A 164 -8.62 4.85 2.45
C ILE A 164 -9.52 3.70 1.97
N ARG A 165 -10.85 3.87 2.05
CA ARG A 165 -11.86 2.85 1.72
C ARG A 165 -12.73 3.28 0.53
N PRO A 166 -12.21 3.32 -0.71
CA PRO A 166 -12.99 3.73 -1.88
C PRO A 166 -14.09 2.70 -2.22
N SER A 167 -15.26 3.18 -2.68
CA SER A 167 -16.45 2.36 -2.99
C SER A 167 -16.31 1.53 -4.28
N VAL A 168 -15.93 2.16 -5.38
CA VAL A 168 -15.52 1.51 -6.64
C VAL A 168 -14.37 2.35 -7.18
N VAL A 169 -13.26 1.71 -7.54
CA VAL A 169 -12.18 2.39 -8.25
C VAL A 169 -12.30 2.05 -9.73
N GLY A 170 -12.72 3.03 -10.53
CA GLY A 170 -12.63 2.96 -11.99
C GLY A 170 -11.30 3.55 -12.47
N GLY A 171 -10.55 2.79 -13.28
CA GLY A 171 -9.38 3.31 -13.96
C GLY A 171 -8.73 2.26 -14.88
N PHE A 172 -7.74 2.69 -15.67
CA PHE A 172 -7.09 1.85 -16.66
C PHE A 172 -5.79 1.28 -16.10
N SER A 173 -5.56 -0.03 -16.30
CA SER A 173 -4.28 -0.68 -16.07
C SER A 173 -3.97 -1.54 -17.29
N LEU A 174 -2.80 -1.35 -17.89
CA LEU A 174 -2.34 -2.16 -19.03
C LEU A 174 -1.95 -3.54 -18.51
N ALA A 175 -2.90 -4.47 -18.48
CA ALA A 175 -2.60 -5.90 -18.46
C ALA A 175 -2.30 -6.33 -19.89
N ILE A 176 -1.06 -6.13 -20.34
CA ILE A 176 -0.59 -6.86 -21.53
C ILE A 176 -0.29 -8.28 -21.05
N GLN A 177 -1.01 -9.24 -21.65
CA GLN A 177 -0.96 -10.69 -21.37
C GLN A 177 0.43 -11.26 -21.62
#